data_AF-A0A661K840-F1
#
_entry.id   AF-A0A661K840-F1
#
_cell.length_a   1.000
_cell.length_b   1.000
_cell.length_c   1.000
_cell.angle_alpha   90.00
_cell.angle_beta   90.00
_cell.angle_gamma   90.00
#
_symmetry.space_group_name_H-M   'P 1'
#
loop_
_entity.id
_entity.type
_entity.pdbx_description
1 polymer ?
#
loop_
_entity_poly.entity_id
_entity_poly.type
_entity_poly.pdbx_seq_one_letter_code
_entity_poly.pdbx_strand_id
1 'polypeptide(L)'
;VSFRGPSATIKSHHNVGGLPERMKLRLIEPLRELFKDEVRRVAEELGLPDSIVHRQPFPGPGLAVRVIGEVTEERLEILREADAIVQEEMVKGGLYREVWQSFAVLLPIRTVGVMGDGRTYEHVIALRVVSSFDGMTADWVRLPYELLGKVANRITNEVKGVNRVVYDISSKPPSTIEWE
;
A
#
# COMPACT_ATOMS: atom_id res chain seq x y z
N VAL A 1 8.24 6.44 34.32
CA VAL A 1 7.23 5.46 34.77
C VAL A 1 7.49 4.17 34.02
N SER A 2 7.70 3.08 34.76
CA SER A 2 8.25 1.80 34.28
C SER A 2 7.32 1.06 33.31
N PHE A 3 7.84 0.61 32.16
CA PHE A 3 7.13 -0.11 31.07
C PHE A 3 6.85 -1.59 31.38
N ARG A 4 6.82 -1.99 32.66
CA ARG A 4 6.35 -3.32 33.07
C ARG A 4 4.93 -3.23 33.61
N GLY A 5 3.99 -2.82 32.77
CA GLY A 5 2.56 -3.00 33.02
C GLY A 5 2.08 -4.36 32.49
N PRO A 6 1.01 -4.96 33.04
CA PRO A 6 0.50 -6.29 32.69
C PRO A 6 -0.31 -6.24 31.39
N SER A 7 0.11 -5.45 30.41
CA SER A 7 -0.41 -5.60 29.06
C SER A 7 0.21 -6.87 28.51
N ALA A 8 -0.62 -7.85 28.14
CA ALA A 8 -0.17 -8.98 27.36
C ALA A 8 0.75 -8.45 26.24
N THR A 9 1.81 -9.19 25.91
CA THR A 9 2.72 -8.94 24.77
C THR A 9 1.93 -9.00 23.46
N ILE A 10 1.06 -8.02 23.25
CA ILE A 10 0.31 -7.76 22.05
C ILE A 10 1.26 -6.86 21.26
N LYS A 11 1.98 -7.46 20.33
CA LYS A 11 3.10 -6.91 19.53
C LYS A 11 4.48 -7.31 20.08
N SER A 12 4.87 -8.56 19.86
CA SER A 12 6.22 -8.75 19.29
C SER A 12 6.23 -7.99 17.97
N HIS A 13 7.26 -7.18 17.72
CA HIS A 13 7.41 -6.51 16.44
C HIS A 13 7.30 -7.57 15.33
N HIS A 14 6.28 -7.46 14.48
CA HIS A 14 5.96 -8.41 13.41
C HIS A 14 7.05 -8.55 12.33
N ASN A 15 8.21 -7.93 12.53
CA ASN A 15 9.36 -8.01 11.63
C ASN A 15 10.42 -9.04 12.06
N VAL A 16 10.31 -9.64 13.25
CA VAL A 16 11.31 -10.62 13.77
C VAL A 16 10.81 -12.07 13.61
N GLY A 17 9.79 -12.30 12.78
CA GLY A 17 9.23 -13.64 12.52
C GLY A 17 10.08 -14.55 11.63
N GLY A 18 11.33 -14.17 11.31
CA GLY A 18 12.15 -14.86 10.31
C GLY A 18 13.64 -14.95 10.61
N LEU A 19 14.08 -14.65 11.84
CA LEU A 19 15.49 -14.84 12.19
C LEU A 19 15.80 -16.34 12.40
N PRO A 20 16.90 -16.86 11.84
CA PRO A 20 17.31 -18.24 12.08
C PRO A 20 17.50 -18.52 13.58
N GLU A 21 17.14 -19.70 14.05
CA GLU A 21 17.36 -20.12 15.46
C GLU A 21 18.84 -19.98 15.88
N ARG A 22 19.75 -20.15 14.93
CA ARG A 22 21.20 -19.95 15.13
C ARG A 22 21.69 -18.86 14.19
N MET A 23 21.97 -17.69 14.75
CA MET A 23 22.68 -16.62 14.07
C MET A 23 24.13 -16.56 14.56
N LYS A 24 25.05 -16.31 13.63
CA LYS A 24 26.46 -16.01 13.93
C LYS A 24 26.70 -14.52 14.23
N LEU A 25 25.64 -13.71 14.24
CA LEU A 25 25.67 -12.26 14.43
C LEU A 25 24.82 -11.88 15.65
N ARG A 26 25.23 -10.81 16.34
CA ARG A 26 24.48 -10.23 17.45
C ARG A 26 23.40 -9.29 16.90
N LEU A 27 22.15 -9.49 17.34
CA LEU A 27 21.04 -8.59 17.03
C LEU A 27 21.12 -7.32 17.90
N ILE A 28 21.03 -6.14 17.28
CA ILE A 28 20.94 -4.83 17.94
C ILE A 28 19.73 -4.09 17.37
N GLU A 29 18.79 -3.69 18.23
CA GLU A 29 17.52 -3.05 17.85
C GLU A 29 17.44 -1.63 18.45
N PRO A 30 18.13 -0.64 17.86
CA PRO A 30 18.28 0.69 18.48
C PRO A 30 16.97 1.47 18.61
N LEU A 31 15.93 1.09 17.84
CA LEU A 31 14.63 1.76 17.83
C LEU A 31 13.57 1.02 18.66
N ARG A 32 13.95 -0.03 19.41
CA ARG A 32 13.01 -0.93 20.10
C ARG A 32 12.10 -0.22 21.11
N GLU A 33 12.59 0.85 21.72
CA GLU A 33 11.87 1.60 22.77
C GLU A 33 11.08 2.79 22.21
N LEU A 34 11.11 3.01 20.89
CA LEU A 34 10.47 4.15 20.25
C LEU A 34 9.16 3.75 19.56
N PHE A 35 8.14 4.60 19.68
CA PHE A 35 6.93 4.52 18.87
C PHE A 35 7.14 5.14 17.48
N LYS A 36 6.20 4.90 16.55
CA LYS A 36 6.35 5.28 15.13
C LYS A 36 6.49 6.78 14.91
N ASP A 37 5.76 7.58 15.68
CA ASP A 37 5.85 9.04 15.71
C ASP A 37 7.21 9.52 16.25
N GLU A 38 7.76 8.83 17.25
CA GLU A 38 9.10 9.12 17.78
C GLU A 38 10.19 8.78 16.76
N VAL A 39 10.07 7.64 16.07
CA VAL A 39 10.98 7.27 14.98
C VAL A 39 10.96 8.32 13.85
N ARG A 40 9.80 8.90 13.54
CA ARG A 40 9.71 9.99 12.54
C ARG A 40 10.45 11.25 12.97
N ARG A 41 10.27 11.69 14.22
CA ARG A 41 10.99 12.85 14.78
C ARG A 41 12.51 12.64 14.77
N VAL A 42 12.96 11.44 15.14
CA VAL A 42 14.39 11.08 15.04
C VAL A 42 14.88 11.16 13.60
N ALA A 43 14.08 10.68 12.63
CA ALA A 43 14.46 10.74 11.22
C ALA A 43 14.54 12.18 10.67
N GLU A 44 13.64 13.07 11.11
CA GLU A 44 13.69 14.50 10.77
C GLU A 44 14.95 15.17 11.33
N GLU A 45 15.28 14.91 12.59
CA GLU A 45 16.49 15.46 13.24
C GLU A 45 17.78 14.97 12.56
N LEU A 46 17.77 13.74 12.04
CA LEU A 46 18.86 13.18 11.24
C LEU A 46 18.91 13.73 9.80
N GLY A 47 17.99 14.61 9.41
CA GLY A 47 17.96 15.24 8.10
C GLY A 47 17.46 14.32 6.98
N LEU A 48 16.69 13.27 7.29
CA LEU A 48 16.09 12.45 6.24
C LEU A 48 15.04 13.27 5.47
N PRO A 49 14.90 13.05 4.16
CA PRO A 49 13.90 13.74 3.37
C PRO A 49 12.49 13.36 3.81
N ASP A 50 11.59 14.34 3.81
CA ASP A 50 10.19 14.20 4.19
C ASP A 50 9.49 13.03 3.47
N SER A 51 9.80 12.83 2.18
CA SER A 51 9.26 11.74 1.36
C SER A 51 9.60 10.34 1.89
N ILE A 52 10.69 10.20 2.67
CA ILE A 52 11.05 8.95 3.35
C ILE A 52 10.39 8.86 4.73
N VAL A 53 10.41 9.95 5.50
CA VAL A 53 9.85 10.00 6.86
C VAL A 53 8.35 9.68 6.86
N HIS A 54 7.63 10.27 5.90
CA HIS A 54 6.18 10.15 5.77
C HIS A 54 5.73 9.12 4.73
N ARG A 55 6.65 8.30 4.20
CA ARG A 55 6.28 7.22 3.27
C ARG A 55 5.27 6.28 3.91
N GLN A 56 4.22 5.94 3.17
CA GLN A 56 3.25 4.93 3.59
C GLN A 56 3.95 3.57 3.80
N PRO A 57 3.42 2.71 4.71
CA PRO A 57 3.91 1.36 4.86
C PRO A 57 3.88 0.58 3.53
N PHE A 58 4.96 -0.18 3.28
CA PHE A 58 5.09 -1.04 2.11
C PHE A 58 5.39 -2.47 2.58
N PRO A 59 4.66 -3.49 2.08
CA PRO A 59 4.81 -4.86 2.57
C PRO A 59 6.17 -5.46 2.20
N GLY A 60 6.66 -6.40 3.00
CA GLY A 60 7.96 -7.07 2.77
C GLY A 60 8.07 -7.77 1.41
N PRO A 61 7.07 -8.57 0.99
CA PRO A 61 7.00 -9.13 -0.37
C PRO A 61 6.77 -8.10 -1.50
N GLY A 62 6.53 -6.83 -1.14
CA GLY A 62 6.34 -5.73 -2.08
C GLY A 62 5.15 -5.90 -3.01
N LEU A 63 5.37 -5.69 -4.31
CA LEU A 63 4.30 -5.75 -5.31
C LEU A 63 3.78 -7.17 -5.55
N ALA A 64 4.49 -8.20 -5.10
CA ALA A 64 4.08 -9.60 -5.30
C ALA A 64 2.70 -9.89 -4.69
N VAL A 65 2.39 -9.32 -3.52
CA VAL A 65 1.08 -9.46 -2.84
C VAL A 65 -0.02 -8.54 -3.42
N ARG A 66 0.33 -7.73 -4.43
CA ARG A 66 -0.59 -6.82 -5.12
C ARG A 66 -0.83 -7.24 -6.57
N VAL A 67 -0.14 -8.29 -7.05
CA VAL A 67 -0.47 -8.99 -8.28
C VAL A 67 -1.18 -10.27 -7.89
N ILE A 68 -2.50 -10.30 -8.01
CA ILE A 68 -3.26 -11.48 -7.62
C ILE A 68 -2.95 -12.63 -8.59
N GLY A 69 -2.54 -13.78 -8.06
CA GLY A 69 -2.13 -14.95 -8.84
C GLY A 69 -0.67 -14.90 -9.29
N GLU A 70 -0.39 -15.30 -10.53
CA GLU A 70 0.99 -15.42 -11.01
C GLU A 70 1.69 -14.06 -11.13
N VAL A 71 2.90 -13.96 -10.60
CA VAL A 71 3.75 -12.77 -10.67
C VAL A 71 4.72 -12.91 -11.84
N THR A 72 4.48 -12.14 -12.90
CA THR A 72 5.35 -12.07 -14.08
C THR A 72 5.88 -10.65 -14.28
N GLU A 73 6.97 -10.49 -15.04
CA GLU A 73 7.56 -9.18 -15.31
C GLU A 73 6.55 -8.21 -15.97
N GLU A 74 5.80 -8.69 -16.96
CA GLU A 74 4.75 -7.91 -17.64
C GLU A 74 3.68 -7.42 -16.65
N ARG A 75 3.23 -8.30 -15.76
CA ARG A 75 2.20 -7.96 -14.75
C ARG A 75 2.75 -6.98 -13.70
N LEU A 76 4.02 -7.11 -13.35
CA LEU A 76 4.70 -6.17 -12.47
C LEU A 76 4.86 -4.80 -13.11
N GLU A 77 5.16 -4.71 -14.41
CA GLU A 77 5.26 -3.44 -15.14
C GLU A 77 3.91 -2.71 -15.12
N ILE A 78 2.83 -3.40 -15.48
CA ILE A 78 1.46 -2.85 -15.45
C ILE A 78 1.13 -2.31 -14.05
N LEU A 79 1.40 -3.09 -13.00
CA LEU A 79 1.11 -2.69 -11.64
C LEU A 79 1.99 -1.51 -11.19
N ARG A 80 3.27 -1.47 -11.56
CA ARG A 80 4.18 -0.35 -11.25
C ARG A 80 3.68 0.95 -11.83
N GLU A 81 3.29 0.96 -13.11
CA GLU A 81 2.75 2.14 -13.77
C GLU A 81 1.43 2.60 -13.12
N ALA A 82 0.52 1.65 -12.85
CA ALA A 82 -0.76 1.96 -12.21
C ALA A 82 -0.58 2.50 -10.78
N ASP A 83 0.28 1.87 -9.97
CA ASP A 83 0.53 2.31 -8.59
C ASP A 83 1.20 3.70 -8.55
N ALA A 84 2.12 3.98 -9.47
CA ALA A 84 2.74 5.31 -9.59
C ALA A 84 1.69 6.41 -9.81
N ILE A 85 0.71 6.18 -10.69
CA ILE A 85 -0.41 7.12 -10.90
C ILE A 85 -1.21 7.33 -9.61
N VAL A 86 -1.50 6.25 -8.86
CA VAL A 86 -2.19 6.35 -7.56
C VAL A 86 -1.40 7.22 -6.60
N GLN A 87 -0.09 6.96 -6.43
CA GLN A 87 0.76 7.75 -5.53
C GLN A 87 0.78 9.22 -5.93
N GLU A 88 1.01 9.52 -7.22
CA GLU A 88 1.08 10.89 -7.73
C GLU A 88 -0.21 11.67 -7.50
N GLU A 89 -1.37 11.08 -7.79
CA GLU A 89 -2.65 11.77 -7.65
C GLU A 89 -3.06 11.93 -6.17
N MET A 90 -2.70 10.98 -5.31
CA MET A 90 -2.87 11.13 -3.86
C MET A 90 -1.99 12.24 -3.29
N VAL A 91 -0.76 12.40 -3.79
CA VAL A 91 0.12 13.52 -3.40
C VAL A 91 -0.42 14.85 -3.93
N LYS A 92 -0.77 14.95 -5.22
CA LYS A 92 -1.35 16.17 -5.82
C LYS A 92 -2.68 16.57 -5.18
N GLY A 93 -3.46 15.58 -4.75
CA GLY A 93 -4.72 15.79 -4.03
C GLY A 93 -4.56 16.12 -2.55
N GLY A 94 -3.33 16.15 -2.02
CA GLY A 94 -3.06 16.43 -0.60
C GLY A 94 -3.50 15.34 0.38
N LEU A 95 -3.87 14.16 -0.12
CA LEU A 95 -4.42 13.06 0.69
C LEU A 95 -3.38 11.99 1.06
N TYR A 96 -2.18 12.04 0.46
CA TYR A 96 -1.15 11.02 0.66
C TYR A 96 -0.79 10.80 2.14
N ARG A 97 -0.72 11.89 2.92
CA ARG A 97 -0.39 11.84 4.36
C ARG A 97 -1.60 11.61 5.26
N GLU A 98 -2.80 11.87 4.75
CA GLU A 98 -4.06 11.79 5.50
C GLU A 98 -4.58 10.35 5.60
N VAL A 99 -4.18 9.49 4.66
CA VAL A 99 -4.56 8.08 4.62
C VAL A 99 -3.43 7.19 5.12
N TRP A 100 -3.78 6.00 5.60
CA TRP A 100 -2.80 5.03 6.08
C TRP A 100 -2.01 4.41 4.92
N GLN A 101 -2.73 3.91 3.92
CA GLN A 101 -2.17 3.35 2.68
C GLN A 101 -3.11 3.66 1.51
N SER A 102 -2.51 3.92 0.35
CA SER A 102 -3.16 4.06 -0.94
C SER A 102 -2.34 3.32 -1.99
N PHE A 103 -2.92 2.37 -2.73
CA PHE A 103 -2.20 1.59 -3.73
C PHE A 103 -3.11 0.97 -4.78
N ALA A 104 -2.51 0.48 -5.87
CA ALA A 104 -3.16 -0.33 -6.89
C ALA A 104 -2.95 -1.84 -6.63
N VAL A 105 -3.89 -2.66 -7.11
CA VAL A 105 -3.84 -4.13 -7.14
C VAL A 105 -4.24 -4.61 -8.54
N LEU A 106 -3.47 -5.51 -9.13
CA LEU A 106 -3.74 -6.10 -10.44
C LEU A 106 -4.52 -7.41 -10.30
N LEU A 107 -5.72 -7.46 -10.86
CA LEU A 107 -6.59 -8.64 -10.76
C LEU A 107 -6.23 -9.71 -11.80
N PRO A 108 -6.52 -11.01 -11.54
CA PRO A 108 -6.22 -12.10 -12.46
C PRO A 108 -7.33 -12.29 -13.50
N ILE A 109 -8.07 -11.22 -13.80
CA ILE A 109 -9.20 -11.22 -14.73
C ILE A 109 -8.97 -10.18 -15.82
N ARG A 110 -9.55 -10.43 -16.98
CA ARG A 110 -9.61 -9.50 -18.10
C ARG A 110 -11.05 -9.19 -18.45
N THR A 111 -11.30 -7.98 -18.93
CA THR A 111 -12.65 -7.52 -19.26
C THR A 111 -12.70 -6.87 -20.63
N VAL A 112 -13.89 -6.88 -21.22
CA VAL A 112 -14.13 -6.15 -22.47
C VAL A 112 -14.14 -4.65 -22.19
N GLY A 113 -13.43 -3.91 -23.02
CA GLY A 113 -13.43 -2.45 -23.07
C GLY A 113 -13.54 -1.95 -24.50
N VAL A 114 -13.68 -0.65 -24.65
CA VAL A 114 -13.61 0.04 -25.95
C VAL A 114 -12.57 1.13 -25.82
N MET A 115 -11.53 1.06 -26.65
CA MET A 115 -10.45 2.06 -26.69
C MET A 115 -10.18 2.43 -28.15
N GLY A 116 -10.29 3.72 -28.47
CA GLY A 116 -10.37 4.18 -29.86
C GLY A 116 -11.56 3.54 -30.58
N ASP A 117 -11.33 3.02 -31.78
CA ASP A 117 -12.36 2.37 -32.60
C ASP A 117 -12.46 0.84 -32.39
N GLY A 118 -11.65 0.30 -31.46
CA GLY A 118 -11.49 -1.15 -31.24
C GLY A 118 -12.06 -1.65 -29.92
N ARG A 119 -12.46 -2.92 -29.89
CA ARG A 119 -12.73 -3.64 -28.64
C ARG A 119 -11.41 -4.15 -28.06
N THR A 120 -11.24 -4.00 -26.75
CA THR A 120 -10.06 -4.50 -26.02
C THR A 120 -10.47 -5.57 -25.02
N TYR A 121 -9.53 -6.46 -24.69
CA TYR A 121 -9.69 -7.46 -23.63
C TYR A 121 -8.47 -7.44 -22.71
N GLU A 122 -8.55 -6.60 -21.68
CA GLU A 122 -7.40 -6.16 -20.88
C GLU A 122 -7.68 -6.25 -19.37
N HIS A 123 -6.65 -6.01 -18.56
CA HIS A 123 -6.67 -6.22 -17.12
C HIS A 123 -7.52 -5.21 -16.37
N VAL A 124 -7.86 -5.58 -15.13
CA VAL A 124 -8.56 -4.74 -14.16
C VAL A 124 -7.59 -4.34 -13.05
N ILE A 125 -7.57 -3.05 -12.73
CA ILE A 125 -6.90 -2.53 -11.54
C ILE A 125 -7.94 -2.25 -10.45
N ALA A 126 -7.70 -2.76 -9.25
CA ALA A 126 -8.42 -2.35 -8.05
C ALA A 126 -7.61 -1.29 -7.30
N LEU A 127 -8.27 -0.18 -6.97
CA LEU A 127 -7.73 0.85 -6.11
C LEU A 127 -8.07 0.51 -4.65
N ARG A 128 -7.07 0.55 -3.76
CA ARG A 128 -7.23 0.33 -2.33
C ARG A 128 -6.70 1.54 -1.57
N VAL A 129 -7.60 2.24 -0.88
CA VAL A 129 -7.23 3.40 -0.06
C VAL A 129 -7.95 3.30 1.28
N VAL A 130 -7.16 3.24 2.36
CA VAL A 130 -7.65 2.95 3.70
C VAL A 130 -7.13 3.96 4.72
N SER A 131 -7.93 4.21 5.75
CA SER A 131 -7.52 4.89 6.97
C SER A 131 -7.47 3.88 8.11
N SER A 132 -6.44 4.00 8.95
CA SER A 132 -6.20 3.11 10.07
C SER A 132 -5.34 3.81 11.12
N PHE A 133 -5.51 3.44 12.39
CA PHE A 133 -4.66 3.94 13.47
C PHE A 133 -3.44 3.02 13.70
N ASP A 134 -3.64 1.71 13.60
CA ASP A 134 -2.63 0.71 14.00
C ASP A 134 -2.54 -0.51 13.07
N GLY A 135 -3.26 -0.50 11.96
CA GLY A 135 -3.35 -1.59 10.99
C GLY A 135 -4.21 -2.78 11.44
N MET A 136 -4.76 -2.81 12.66
CA MET A 136 -5.62 -3.90 13.14
C MET A 136 -7.05 -3.77 12.61
N THR A 137 -7.57 -2.54 12.59
CA THR A 137 -8.82 -2.18 11.92
C THR A 137 -8.57 -1.11 10.88
N ALA A 138 -9.34 -1.09 9.80
CA ALA A 138 -9.23 -0.06 8.78
C ALA A 138 -10.58 0.18 8.12
N ASP A 139 -10.89 1.44 7.81
CA ASP A 139 -12.02 1.78 6.95
C ASP A 139 -11.51 2.23 5.58
N TRP A 140 -12.31 1.98 4.55
CA TRP A 140 -12.02 2.51 3.22
C TRP A 140 -12.28 4.02 3.20
N VAL A 141 -11.50 4.76 2.42
CA VAL A 141 -11.56 6.21 2.41
C VAL A 141 -12.59 6.69 1.38
N ARG A 142 -13.49 7.59 1.77
CA ARG A 142 -14.44 8.19 0.83
C ARG A 142 -13.74 9.27 0.00
N LEU A 143 -12.94 8.82 -0.98
CA LEU A 143 -12.23 9.72 -1.88
C LEU A 143 -13.21 10.59 -2.66
N PRO A 144 -12.89 11.88 -2.92
CA PRO A 144 -13.68 12.71 -3.81
C PRO A 144 -13.87 12.03 -5.16
N TYR A 145 -15.10 12.00 -5.67
CA TYR A 145 -15.40 11.32 -6.94
C TYR A 145 -14.59 11.88 -8.11
N GLU A 146 -14.28 13.18 -8.10
CA GLU A 146 -13.41 13.82 -9.08
C GLU A 146 -11.99 13.24 -9.06
N LEU A 147 -11.43 12.99 -7.88
CA LEU A 147 -10.11 12.36 -7.75
C LEU A 147 -10.15 10.90 -8.22
N LEU A 148 -11.18 10.14 -7.83
CA LEU A 148 -11.38 8.76 -8.30
C LEU A 148 -11.49 8.70 -9.82
N GLY A 149 -12.30 9.57 -10.42
CA GLY A 149 -12.45 9.68 -11.87
C GLY A 149 -11.14 10.04 -12.56
N LYS A 150 -10.38 10.98 -12.00
CA LYS A 150 -9.06 11.37 -12.53
C LYS A 150 -8.06 10.21 -12.50
N VAL A 151 -7.94 9.50 -11.37
CA VAL A 151 -7.05 8.33 -11.25
C VAL A 151 -7.47 7.25 -12.24
N ALA A 152 -8.77 6.91 -12.29
CA ALA A 152 -9.28 5.91 -13.22
C ALA A 152 -8.97 6.26 -14.68
N ASN A 153 -9.23 7.50 -15.09
CA ASN A 153 -8.96 7.98 -16.44
C ASN A 153 -7.47 7.96 -16.79
N ARG A 154 -6.58 8.36 -15.85
CA ARG A 154 -5.14 8.28 -16.07
C ARG A 154 -4.70 6.84 -16.26
N ILE A 155 -5.11 5.93 -15.37
CA ILE A 155 -4.74 4.51 -15.46
C ILE A 155 -5.19 3.92 -16.79
N THR A 156 -6.45 4.10 -17.21
CA THR A 156 -6.95 3.49 -18.46
C THR A 156 -6.38 4.10 -19.73
N ASN A 157 -5.87 5.34 -19.70
CA ASN A 157 -5.31 6.01 -20.88
C ASN A 157 -3.78 5.91 -20.96
N GLU A 158 -3.09 5.84 -19.82
CA GLU A 158 -1.63 5.86 -19.75
C GLU A 158 -1.03 4.46 -19.60
N VAL A 159 -1.69 3.55 -18.88
CA VAL A 159 -1.18 2.19 -18.59
C VAL A 159 -1.64 1.21 -19.65
N LYS A 160 -0.69 0.69 -20.44
CA LYS A 160 -1.00 -0.31 -21.48
C LYS A 160 -1.44 -1.62 -20.84
N GLY A 161 -2.52 -2.22 -21.35
CA GLY A 161 -3.02 -3.50 -20.86
C GLY A 161 -4.01 -3.38 -19.69
N VAL A 162 -4.51 -2.18 -19.39
CA VAL A 162 -5.59 -1.94 -18.42
C VAL A 162 -6.72 -1.17 -19.08
N ASN A 163 -7.95 -1.69 -18.97
CA ASN A 163 -9.14 -1.03 -19.53
C ASN A 163 -10.27 -0.83 -18.51
N ARG A 164 -10.04 -1.20 -17.25
CA ARG A 164 -11.04 -1.09 -16.19
C ARG A 164 -10.38 -0.84 -14.85
N VAL A 165 -10.98 0.08 -14.10
CA VAL A 165 -10.57 0.39 -12.73
C VAL A 165 -11.78 0.22 -11.81
N VAL A 166 -11.55 -0.38 -10.64
CA VAL A 166 -12.55 -0.54 -9.58
C VAL A 166 -12.01 0.03 -8.28
N TYR A 167 -12.89 0.30 -7.31
CA TYR A 167 -12.50 0.81 -5.99
C TYR A 167 -12.98 -0.12 -4.88
N ASP A 168 -12.08 -0.51 -3.98
CA ASP A 168 -12.39 -1.40 -2.87
C ASP A 168 -12.99 -0.64 -1.69
N ILE A 169 -14.30 -0.84 -1.50
CA ILE A 169 -15.12 -0.23 -0.44
C ILE A 169 -15.35 -1.17 0.76
N SER A 170 -14.47 -2.16 0.96
CA SER A 170 -14.56 -3.13 2.06
C SER A 170 -13.75 -2.68 3.27
N SER A 171 -14.34 -2.63 4.46
CA SER A 171 -13.61 -2.34 5.70
C SER A 171 -12.86 -3.59 6.22
N LYS A 172 -11.86 -3.38 7.08
CA LYS A 172 -11.18 -4.43 7.86
C LYS A 172 -11.67 -4.36 9.31
N PRO A 173 -12.36 -5.38 9.84
CA PRO A 173 -12.94 -6.56 9.15
C PRO A 173 -14.19 -6.22 8.28
N PRO A 174 -14.67 -7.12 7.39
CA PRO A 174 -14.28 -8.52 7.20
C PRO A 174 -13.08 -8.74 6.26
N SER A 175 -12.68 -7.71 5.51
CA SER A 175 -11.53 -7.79 4.58
C SER A 175 -10.20 -7.58 5.29
N THR A 176 -9.10 -7.63 4.53
CA THR A 176 -7.76 -7.19 4.93
C THR A 176 -7.37 -5.89 4.19
N ILE A 177 -6.22 -5.31 4.54
CA ILE A 177 -5.74 -4.12 3.80
C ILE A 177 -5.21 -4.54 2.43
N GLU A 178 -4.20 -5.41 2.41
CA GLU A 178 -3.71 -6.07 1.20
C GLU A 178 -4.68 -7.19 0.79
N TRP A 179 -4.65 -7.59 -0.49
CA TRP A 179 -5.55 -8.61 -1.04
C TRP A 179 -4.98 -10.04 -0.98
N GLU A 180 -3.66 -10.19 -0.79
CA GLU A 180 -2.95 -11.46 -0.55
C GLU A 180 -1.83 -11.30 0.50
#